data_AF-A0A356TQF7-F1
#
_entry.id   AF-A0A356TQF7-F1
#
_cell.length_a   1.000
_cell.length_b   1.000
_cell.length_c   1.000
_cell.angle_alpha   90.00
_cell.angle_beta   90.00
_cell.angle_gamma   90.00
#
_symmetry.space_group_name_H-M   'P 1'
#
loop_
_entity.id
_entity.type
_entity.pdbx_description
1 polymer ?
#
loop_
_entity_poly.entity_id
_entity_poly.type
_entity_poly.pdbx_seq_one_letter_code
_entity_poly.pdbx_strand_id
1 'polypeptide(L)'
;ASPPPASPATGDICEGVTLRLDGVEPVSPVPLHLPDGGQRVWIVVENPSDRTLQLGPLNAVTFADGGGRALTPAGLPGSDAWFMPVRVPAHGSARVNVVFPAAPAPRIDRIEVRNTRPADAVGEVCTVQAFGLAG
;
A
#
# COMPACT_ATOMS: atom_id res chain seq x y z
N ALA A 1 -12.95 -11.09 29.61
CA ALA A 1 -11.78 -10.31 29.16
C ALA A 1 -11.48 -10.74 27.73
N SER A 2 -11.58 -9.82 26.77
CA SER A 2 -11.15 -10.09 25.39
C SER A 2 -9.63 -10.21 25.38
N PRO A 3 -9.04 -11.14 24.62
CA PRO A 3 -7.59 -11.19 24.46
C PRO A 3 -7.11 -9.84 23.89
N PRO A 4 -5.94 -9.34 24.30
CA PRO A 4 -5.37 -8.14 23.70
C PRO A 4 -5.24 -8.36 22.18
N PRO A 5 -5.48 -7.33 21.35
CA PRO A 5 -5.23 -7.44 19.92
C PRO A 5 -3.79 -7.91 19.72
N ALA A 6 -3.60 -9.00 18.98
CA ALA A 6 -2.29 -9.56 18.73
C ALA A 6 -1.40 -8.48 18.10
N SER A 7 -0.28 -8.17 18.76
CA SER A 7 0.79 -7.35 18.19
C SER A 7 1.18 -7.92 16.82
N PRO A 8 1.32 -7.09 15.76
CA PRO A 8 1.81 -7.58 14.49
C PRO A 8 3.17 -8.24 14.72
N ALA A 9 3.36 -9.44 14.15
CA ALA A 9 4.61 -10.16 14.22
C ALA A 9 5.75 -9.24 13.74
N THR A 10 6.73 -9.00 14.61
CA THR A 10 7.89 -8.15 14.37
C THR A 10 8.73 -8.73 13.23
N GLY A 11 8.41 -8.38 11.99
CA GLY A 11 9.45 -8.06 11.02
C GLY A 11 9.89 -6.63 11.33
N ASP A 12 11.19 -6.36 11.31
CA ASP A 12 11.72 -5.02 11.55
C ASP A 12 10.97 -3.99 10.70
N ILE A 13 10.68 -2.82 11.23
CA ILE A 13 10.10 -1.74 10.42
C ILE A 13 11.22 -1.26 9.48
N CYS A 14 10.94 -1.10 8.18
CA CYS A 14 11.95 -0.55 7.28
C CYS A 14 12.19 0.92 7.68
N GLU A 15 13.28 1.19 8.41
CA GLU A 15 13.54 2.52 8.95
C GLU A 15 13.63 3.57 7.83
N GLY A 16 12.96 4.71 8.04
CA GLY A 16 13.02 5.88 7.16
C GLY A 16 12.20 5.79 5.87
N VAL A 17 11.72 4.62 5.45
CA VAL A 17 10.87 4.52 4.25
C VAL A 17 9.54 5.21 4.51
N THR A 18 9.18 6.17 3.66
CA THR A 18 7.93 6.93 3.78
C THR A 18 6.93 6.47 2.72
N LEU A 19 5.64 6.45 3.07
CA LEU A 19 4.55 6.40 2.10
C LEU A 19 3.69 7.64 2.26
N ARG A 20 3.26 8.23 1.13
CA ARG A 20 2.41 9.40 1.11
C ARG A 20 1.35 9.25 0.04
N LEU A 21 0.14 9.73 0.33
CA LEU A 21 -0.88 9.89 -0.71
C LEU A 21 -0.49 11.09 -1.57
N ASP A 22 -0.52 10.88 -2.88
CA ASP A 22 -0.08 11.87 -3.87
C ASP A 22 -1.25 12.39 -4.73
N GLY A 23 -2.31 11.60 -4.88
CA GLY A 23 -3.50 12.05 -5.59
C GLY A 23 -4.61 11.01 -5.61
N VAL A 24 -5.81 11.47 -5.98
CA VAL A 24 -6.98 10.62 -6.17
C VAL A 24 -7.64 10.99 -7.50
N GLU A 25 -7.95 9.99 -8.31
CA GLU A 25 -8.63 10.14 -9.60
C GLU A 25 -9.89 9.27 -9.63
N PRO A 26 -11.02 9.75 -10.17
CA PRO A 26 -12.18 8.90 -10.39
C PRO A 26 -11.87 7.83 -11.43
N VAL A 27 -12.34 6.61 -11.18
CA VAL A 27 -12.29 5.49 -12.14
C VAL A 27 -13.70 5.21 -12.60
N SER A 28 -13.92 5.28 -13.91
CA SER A 28 -15.20 4.96 -14.53
C SER A 28 -15.60 3.50 -14.23
N PRO A 29 -16.92 3.21 -14.20
CA PRO A 29 -17.42 1.85 -14.10
C PRO A 29 -16.75 0.88 -15.08
N VAL A 30 -16.33 -0.26 -14.56
CA VAL A 30 -15.87 -1.41 -15.36
C VAL A 30 -16.87 -2.54 -15.13
N PRO A 31 -17.58 -3.00 -16.17
CA PRO A 31 -18.56 -4.08 -16.03
C PRO A 31 -17.97 -5.29 -15.29
N LEU A 32 -18.75 -5.88 -14.38
CA LEU A 32 -18.42 -7.02 -13.52
C LEU A 32 -17.31 -6.80 -12.48
N HIS A 33 -16.30 -5.98 -12.74
CA HIS A 33 -15.15 -5.81 -11.85
C HIS A 33 -15.25 -4.59 -10.94
N LEU A 34 -15.92 -3.52 -11.40
CA LEU A 34 -16.07 -2.26 -10.69
C LEU A 34 -17.35 -1.56 -11.19
N PRO A 35 -18.55 -2.14 -10.97
CA PRO A 35 -19.80 -1.74 -11.63
C PRO A 35 -20.24 -0.31 -11.33
N ASP A 36 -19.89 0.21 -10.15
CA ASP A 36 -20.25 1.56 -9.71
C ASP A 36 -19.09 2.55 -9.88
N GLY A 37 -18.00 2.12 -10.54
CA GLY A 37 -16.76 2.88 -10.59
C GLY A 37 -16.05 2.92 -9.24
N GLY A 38 -15.07 3.79 -9.13
CA GLY A 38 -14.20 3.84 -7.97
C GLY A 38 -13.28 5.04 -7.93
N GLN A 39 -12.27 4.92 -7.08
CA GLN A 39 -11.20 5.90 -6.95
C GLN A 39 -9.86 5.20 -7.10
N ARG A 40 -9.03 5.72 -7.99
CA ARG A 40 -7.61 5.41 -8.07
C ARG A 40 -6.89 6.32 -7.10
N VAL A 41 -6.16 5.73 -6.18
CA VAL A 41 -5.31 6.45 -5.23
C VAL A 41 -3.86 6.26 -5.66
N TRP A 42 -3.15 7.37 -5.84
CA TRP A 42 -1.71 7.39 -6.10
C TRP A 42 -0.96 7.49 -4.78
N ILE A 43 0.05 6.64 -4.62
CA ILE A 43 0.89 6.54 -3.45
C ILE A 43 2.35 6.72 -3.91
N VAL A 44 3.05 7.65 -3.28
CA VAL A 44 4.49 7.80 -3.45
C VAL A 44 5.18 7.09 -2.30
N VAL A 45 6.18 6.28 -2.65
CA VAL A 45 7.09 5.62 -1.70
C VAL A 45 8.46 6.26 -1.86
N GLU A 46 9.03 6.75 -0.76
CA GLU A 46 10.38 7.33 -0.76
C GLU A 46 11.31 6.42 0.06
N ASN A 47 12.46 6.10 -0.52
CA ASN A 47 13.47 5.24 0.08
C ASN A 47 14.72 6.06 0.40
N PRO A 48 14.98 6.40 1.68
CA PRO A 48 16.18 7.13 2.06
C PRO A 48 17.41 6.24 2.24
N SER A 49 17.28 4.92 2.06
CA SER A 49 18.39 4.00 2.27
C SER A 49 19.37 3.99 1.10
N ASP A 50 20.59 3.54 1.37
CA ASP A 50 21.63 3.33 0.36
C ASP A 50 21.38 2.09 -0.53
N ARG A 51 20.30 1.33 -0.30
CA ARG A 51 19.98 0.10 -1.04
C ARG A 51 18.68 0.26 -1.81
N THR A 52 18.60 -0.43 -2.95
CA THR A 52 17.31 -0.54 -3.66
C THR A 52 16.39 -1.45 -2.85
N LEU A 53 15.18 -1.00 -2.59
CA LEU A 53 14.15 -1.78 -1.92
C LEU A 53 13.21 -2.43 -2.93
N GLN A 54 12.73 -3.61 -2.59
CA GLN A 54 11.63 -4.30 -3.24
C GLN A 54 10.46 -4.33 -2.25
N LEU A 55 9.43 -3.52 -2.51
CA LEU A 55 8.19 -3.57 -1.75
C LEU A 55 7.39 -4.81 -2.13
N GLY A 56 6.65 -5.33 -1.15
CA GLY A 56 5.77 -6.47 -1.36
C GLY A 56 4.74 -6.26 -2.49
N PRO A 57 4.19 -7.35 -3.04
CA PRO A 57 3.04 -7.28 -3.94
C PRO A 57 1.79 -6.77 -3.22
N LEU A 58 0.74 -6.39 -3.96
CA LEU A 58 -0.48 -5.80 -3.38
C LEU A 58 -1.16 -6.68 -2.32
N ASN A 59 -1.11 -8.00 -2.49
CA ASN A 59 -1.67 -8.95 -1.51
C ASN A 59 -0.87 -9.00 -0.19
N ALA A 60 0.30 -8.39 -0.12
CA ALA A 60 1.06 -8.16 1.10
C ALA A 60 0.77 -6.77 1.72
N VAL A 61 -0.12 -5.98 1.11
CA VAL A 61 -0.49 -4.64 1.56
C VAL A 61 -1.83 -4.67 2.28
N THR A 62 -1.89 -4.03 3.44
CA THR A 62 -3.14 -3.76 4.16
C THR A 62 -3.41 -2.26 4.15
N PHE A 63 -4.61 -1.89 3.71
CA PHE A 63 -5.14 -0.53 3.79
C PHE A 63 -6.21 -0.48 4.88
N ALA A 64 -6.23 0.56 5.70
CA ALA A 64 -7.29 0.75 6.69
C ALA A 64 -7.76 2.20 6.79
N ASP A 65 -9.04 2.38 7.11
CA ASP A 65 -9.60 3.69 7.44
C ASP A 65 -9.31 4.11 8.89
N GLY A 66 -9.68 5.34 9.26
CA GLY A 66 -9.44 5.88 10.61
C GLY A 66 -10.22 5.15 11.72
N GLY A 67 -11.19 4.30 11.36
CA GLY A 67 -11.84 3.37 12.29
C GLY A 67 -11.10 2.04 12.44
N GLY A 68 -9.97 1.87 11.75
CA GLY A 68 -9.20 0.63 11.70
C GLY A 68 -9.81 -0.44 10.81
N ARG A 69 -10.88 -0.14 10.05
CA ARG A 69 -11.51 -1.12 9.16
C ARG A 69 -10.66 -1.28 7.91
N ALA A 70 -10.41 -2.54 7.54
CA ALA A 70 -9.67 -2.87 6.33
C ALA A 70 -10.43 -2.41 5.07
N LEU A 71 -9.70 -1.77 4.16
CA LEU A 71 -10.18 -1.38 2.84
C LEU A 71 -9.73 -2.44 1.83
N THR A 72 -10.64 -2.84 0.95
CA THR A 72 -10.37 -3.86 -0.07
C THR A 72 -10.16 -3.19 -1.44
N PRO A 73 -8.94 -3.27 -2.01
CA PRO A 73 -8.71 -2.85 -3.38
C PRO A 73 -9.53 -3.64 -4.40
N ALA A 74 -9.93 -2.99 -5.48
CA ALA A 74 -10.48 -3.63 -6.65
C ALA A 74 -9.36 -4.13 -7.58
N GLY A 75 -9.39 -5.41 -7.93
CA GLY A 75 -8.52 -5.96 -8.97
C GLY A 75 -9.09 -5.65 -10.35
N LEU A 76 -8.46 -4.72 -11.07
CA LEU A 76 -8.85 -4.38 -12.44
C LEU A 76 -7.94 -5.08 -13.46
N PRO A 77 -8.48 -5.95 -14.33
CA PRO A 77 -7.70 -6.59 -15.40
C PRO A 77 -7.07 -5.55 -16.32
N GLY A 78 -5.79 -5.73 -16.66
CA GLY A 78 -5.07 -4.84 -17.58
C GLY A 78 -4.82 -3.42 -17.07
N SER A 79 -5.10 -3.13 -15.79
CA SER A 79 -4.70 -1.86 -15.18
C SER A 79 -3.23 -1.86 -14.77
N ASP A 80 -2.60 -0.69 -14.82
CA ASP A 80 -1.26 -0.46 -14.26
C ASP A 80 -1.28 -0.33 -12.73
N ALA A 81 -2.27 -0.90 -12.05
CA ALA A 81 -2.36 -0.88 -10.60
C ALA A 81 -1.23 -1.72 -9.99
N TRP A 82 -0.79 -1.33 -8.79
CA TRP A 82 0.16 -2.08 -8.00
C TRP A 82 -0.37 -3.51 -7.82
N PHE A 83 0.30 -4.48 -8.43
CA PHE A 83 -0.05 -5.90 -8.33
C PHE A 83 1.20 -6.73 -8.01
N MET A 84 2.28 -6.48 -8.73
CA MET A 84 3.59 -7.10 -8.52
C MET A 84 4.43 -6.34 -7.48
N PRO A 85 5.49 -6.96 -6.93
CA PRO A 85 6.48 -6.24 -6.14
C PRO A 85 7.05 -5.03 -6.89
N VAL A 86 7.25 -3.92 -6.18
CA VAL A 86 7.72 -2.66 -6.77
C VAL A 86 9.15 -2.39 -6.31
N ARG A 87 10.03 -2.03 -7.23
CA ARG A 87 11.39 -1.60 -6.88
C ARG A 87 11.43 -0.10 -6.64
N VAL A 88 12.06 0.30 -5.54
CA VAL A 88 12.34 1.70 -5.20
C VAL A 88 13.86 1.86 -5.11
N PRO A 89 14.47 2.64 -6.01
CA PRO A 89 15.93 2.86 -5.99
C PRO A 89 16.42 3.41 -4.65
N ALA A 90 17.71 3.20 -4.36
CA ALA A 90 18.39 3.87 -3.26
C ALA A 90 18.28 5.40 -3.41
N HIS A 91 17.98 6.11 -2.32
CA HIS A 91 17.73 7.57 -2.31
C HIS A 91 16.69 8.04 -3.33
N GLY A 92 15.78 7.15 -3.74
CA GLY A 92 14.82 7.36 -4.81
C GLY A 92 13.39 7.24 -4.36
N SER A 93 12.47 7.40 -5.31
CA SER A 93 11.04 7.21 -5.09
C SER A 93 10.41 6.38 -6.20
N ALA A 94 9.28 5.76 -5.88
CA ALA A 94 8.37 5.16 -6.85
C ALA A 94 6.95 5.64 -6.61
N ARG A 95 6.20 5.81 -7.70
CA ARG A 95 4.78 6.17 -7.66
C ARG A 95 3.96 4.97 -8.10
N VAL A 96 3.07 4.52 -7.23
CA VAL A 96 2.20 3.36 -7.46
C VAL A 96 0.74 3.79 -7.32
N ASN A 97 -0.18 3.02 -7.90
CA ASN A 97 -1.60 3.30 -7.72
C ASN A 97 -2.38 2.06 -7.30
N VAL A 98 -3.47 2.28 -6.57
CA VAL A 98 -4.41 1.24 -6.13
C VAL A 98 -5.82 1.76 -6.37
N VAL A 99 -6.72 0.90 -6.83
CA VAL A 99 -8.11 1.26 -7.07
C VAL A 99 -8.99 0.72 -5.95
N PHE A 100 -9.91 1.54 -5.46
CA PHE A 100 -10.93 1.17 -4.49
C PHE A 100 -12.33 1.42 -5.05
N PRO A 101 -13.34 0.61 -4.72
CA PRO A 101 -14.74 0.89 -5.03
C PRO A 101 -15.22 2.24 -4.49
N ALA A 102 -16.17 2.87 -5.19
CA ALA A 102 -16.66 4.22 -4.84
C ALA A 102 -17.45 4.28 -3.52
N ALA A 103 -18.04 3.17 -3.10
CA ALA A 103 -18.91 3.10 -1.93
C ALA A 103 -18.45 1.97 -0.97
N PRO A 104 -18.00 2.31 0.24
CA PRO A 104 -17.72 3.66 0.74
C PRO A 104 -16.47 4.27 0.09
N ALA A 105 -16.45 5.60 -0.06
CA ALA A 105 -15.28 6.30 -0.57
C ALA A 105 -14.04 5.99 0.29
N PRO A 106 -12.90 5.63 -0.31
CA PRO A 106 -11.72 5.22 0.44
C PRO A 106 -11.16 6.43 1.21
N ARG A 107 -11.24 6.38 2.54
CA ARG A 107 -10.43 7.23 3.42
C ARG A 107 -9.33 6.38 3.99
N ILE A 108 -8.16 6.42 3.35
CA ILE A 108 -7.00 5.66 3.80
C ILE A 108 -6.32 6.44 4.90
N ASP A 109 -6.30 5.89 6.10
CA ASP A 109 -5.60 6.47 7.24
C ASP A 109 -4.30 5.72 7.55
N ARG A 110 -4.29 4.41 7.26
CA ARG A 110 -3.13 3.53 7.47
C ARG A 110 -2.83 2.67 6.24
N ILE A 111 -1.55 2.55 5.93
CA ILE A 111 -1.00 1.59 4.97
C ILE A 111 0.07 0.75 5.67
N GLU A 112 0.00 -0.57 5.51
CA GLU A 112 1.02 -1.51 5.96
C GLU A 112 1.45 -2.39 4.79
N VAL A 113 2.74 -2.35 4.43
CA VAL A 113 3.32 -3.14 3.35
C VAL A 113 4.27 -4.17 3.95
N ARG A 114 3.83 -5.42 3.99
CA ARG A 114 4.65 -6.55 4.43
C ARG A 114 5.55 -7.04 3.30
N ASN A 115 6.48 -7.92 3.64
CA ASN A 115 7.38 -8.57 2.68
C ASN A 115 8.23 -7.57 1.88
N THR A 116 8.57 -6.42 2.48
CA THR A 116 9.52 -5.48 1.89
C THR A 116 10.94 -5.93 2.20
N ARG A 117 11.87 -5.78 1.27
CA ARG A 117 13.26 -6.23 1.44
C ARG A 117 14.23 -5.46 0.56
N PRO A 118 15.54 -5.42 0.88
CA PRO A 118 16.56 -5.03 -0.09
C PRO A 118 16.52 -5.96 -1.31
N ALA A 119 16.67 -5.41 -2.52
CA ALA A 119 16.55 -6.17 -3.76
C ALA A 119 17.67 -7.20 -3.96
N ASP A 120 18.79 -7.04 -3.25
CA ASP A 120 19.98 -7.87 -3.26
C ASP A 120 20.09 -8.81 -2.05
N ALA A 121 19.22 -8.64 -1.03
CA ALA A 121 19.26 -9.45 0.19
C ALA A 121 18.30 -10.65 0.13
N VAL A 122 18.78 -11.80 0.60
CA VAL A 122 17.96 -13.01 0.78
C VAL A 122 17.66 -13.17 2.27
N GLY A 123 16.38 -13.18 2.64
CA GLY A 123 15.92 -13.45 4.00
C GLY A 123 15.73 -12.22 4.89
N GLU A 124 16.30 -11.06 4.53
CA GLU A 124 15.98 -9.78 5.18
C GLU A 124 14.58 -9.36 4.76
N VAL A 125 13.65 -9.24 5.71
CA VAL A 125 12.27 -8.83 5.45
C VAL A 125 11.84 -7.83 6.51
N CYS A 126 11.30 -6.71 6.04
CA CYS A 126 10.79 -5.64 6.88
C CYS A 126 9.35 -5.27 6.47
N THR A 127 8.68 -4.54 7.37
CA THR A 127 7.36 -3.98 7.12
C THR A 127 7.47 -2.47 6.98
N VAL A 128 6.85 -1.90 5.94
CA VAL A 128 6.73 -0.44 5.83
C VAL A 128 5.35 -0.04 6.33
N GLN A 129 5.26 1.00 7.15
CA GLN A 129 3.99 1.50 7.67
C GLN A 129 3.88 3.02 7.49
N ALA A 130 2.66 3.47 7.20
CA ALA A 130 2.31 4.89 7.21
C ALA A 130 0.94 5.08 7.89
N PHE A 131 0.80 6.18 8.62
CA PHE A 131 -0.36 6.52 9.44
C PHE A 131 -0.76 7.99 9.23
N GLY A 132 -1.99 8.36 9.60
CA GLY A 132 -2.46 9.73 9.53
C GLY A 132 -2.46 10.28 8.10
N LEU A 133 -2.71 9.42 7.13
CA LEU A 133 -2.65 9.72 5.70
C LEU A 133 -3.87 10.51 5.20
N ALA A 134 -4.85 10.75 6.07
CA ALA A 134 -6.05 11.51 5.74
C ALA A 134 -5.69 12.94 5.29
N GLY A 135 -5.94 13.21 4.01
CA GLY A 135 -6.08 14.56 3.46
C GLY A 135 -7.50 15.09 3.62
#